data_AF-A0A1J4K0B9-F1
#
_entry.id   AF-A0A1J4K0B9-F1
#
_cell.length_a   1.000
_cell.length_b   1.000
_cell.length_c   1.000
_cell.angle_alpha   90.00
_cell.angle_beta   90.00
_cell.angle_gamma   90.00
#
_symmetry.space_group_name_H-M   'P 1'
#
loop_
_entity.id
_entity.type
_entity.pdbx_description
1 polymer ?
#
loop_
_entity_poly.entity_id
_entity_poly.type
_entity_poly.pdbx_seq_one_letter_code
_entity_poly.pdbx_strand_id
1 'polypeptide(L)'
;MSHHLSAFSYHLYRRFLEKFSALHFRFSLAILLFLRSKQHMSRRCVIFGFGAVAQTTFKLIAKHLPISEYLLIDGRQLSEKELEITKGYKVTTVVRTFNNDTLEEGAFELIKDDDMVFDFFGCADSLQIIRACTRHKNVLYLNACLEEWEELELPSGYQLYERMYNFRKTCPNKATACIDAGANPGIITHFAILATFHMAQSAIDRKVHDADKIKELLDKKDVAGLATQLQVDALHISEIETIEPADEKLFEGATCNSWCVPSFHDEWMKASEVSIGTSDREDLTKEGYSPVPESVPQSTLIPFPLHLKTACPNFTFTGRCVRHPETLEISKVFHDTKTGHVPTVAFVYHPSRLPLQSMRQPNWKTLPKLIMSENYGGPLDGAETMGATLISAREDIPPRWYGSILSCQQARDVECIMNPTTLQVAASALAHMAVALKHPEQGICMPHDFDSEEIMEIAKPYLGTVWDGDLEVRLPSRWRDLIVDEVL
;
A
#
# COMPACT_ATOMS: atom_id res chain seq x y z
N MET A 1 32.26 5.09 36.69
CA MET A 1 32.56 4.22 35.53
C MET A 1 31.27 3.59 35.03
N SER A 2 30.50 4.25 34.14
CA SER A 2 29.35 3.60 33.47
C SER A 2 28.67 4.44 32.35
N HIS A 3 29.37 5.36 31.68
CA HIS A 3 28.79 6.13 30.55
C HIS A 3 29.42 5.82 29.18
N HIS A 4 30.20 4.74 29.04
CA HIS A 4 30.90 4.41 27.78
C HIS A 4 30.48 3.10 27.09
N LEU A 5 29.43 2.41 27.57
CA LEU A 5 29.00 1.11 27.01
C LEU A 5 27.81 1.16 26.01
N SER A 6 27.17 2.30 25.78
CA SER A 6 26.00 2.38 24.89
C SER A 6 26.37 2.57 23.40
N ALA A 7 27.39 3.38 23.10
CA ALA A 7 27.76 3.69 21.71
C ALA A 7 28.43 2.50 20.98
N PHE A 8 29.25 1.71 21.69
CA PHE A 8 29.94 0.55 21.11
C PHE A 8 28.96 -0.59 20.79
N SER A 9 27.96 -0.79 21.65
CA SER A 9 26.90 -1.79 21.48
C SER A 9 25.96 -1.44 20.32
N TYR A 10 25.61 -0.15 20.15
CA TYR A 10 24.82 0.32 19.00
C TYR A 10 25.58 0.19 17.67
N HIS A 11 26.89 0.46 17.66
CA HIS A 11 27.71 0.35 16.45
C HIS A 11 27.95 -1.12 16.04
N LEU A 12 28.10 -2.03 17.01
CA LEU A 12 28.15 -3.48 16.75
C LEU A 12 26.79 -4.02 16.28
N TYR A 13 25.68 -3.56 16.88
CA TYR A 13 24.33 -3.92 16.46
C TYR A 13 24.02 -3.43 15.04
N ARG A 14 24.41 -2.20 14.70
CA ARG A 14 24.28 -1.64 13.34
C ARG A 14 25.11 -2.42 12.32
N ARG A 15 26.37 -2.75 12.64
CA ARG A 15 27.21 -3.61 11.77
C ARG A 15 26.70 -5.04 11.65
N PHE A 16 26.07 -5.57 12.70
CA PHE A 16 25.42 -6.87 12.67
C PHE A 16 24.19 -6.83 11.76
N LEU A 17 23.34 -5.80 11.88
CA LEU A 17 22.19 -5.56 10.98
C LEU A 17 22.61 -5.30 9.53
N GLU A 18 23.69 -4.55 9.28
CA GLU A 18 24.25 -4.31 7.94
C GLU A 18 24.78 -5.60 7.29
N LYS A 19 25.42 -6.48 8.08
CA LYS A 19 25.88 -7.79 7.58
C LYS A 19 24.73 -8.78 7.42
N PHE A 20 23.72 -8.73 8.29
CA PHE A 20 22.51 -9.57 8.18
C PHE A 20 21.63 -9.15 7.02
N SER A 21 21.49 -7.84 6.77
CA SER A 21 20.74 -7.31 5.63
C SER A 21 21.45 -7.66 4.32
N ALA A 22 22.78 -7.53 4.25
CA ALA A 22 23.55 -7.92 3.06
C ALA A 22 23.51 -9.43 2.75
N LEU A 23 23.36 -10.29 3.78
CA LEU A 23 23.24 -11.74 3.60
C LEU A 23 21.81 -12.16 3.22
N HIS A 24 20.78 -11.53 3.79
CA HIS A 24 19.37 -11.73 3.39
C HIS A 24 19.09 -11.19 1.98
N PHE A 25 19.72 -10.07 1.59
CA PHE A 25 19.64 -9.51 0.24
C PHE A 25 20.06 -10.51 -0.85
N ARG A 26 20.91 -11.50 -0.51
CA ARG A 26 21.39 -12.53 -1.44
C ARG A 26 20.45 -13.73 -1.61
N PHE A 27 19.55 -14.00 -0.67
CA PHE A 27 18.61 -15.13 -0.76
C PHE A 27 17.28 -14.72 -1.40
N SER A 28 16.72 -13.56 -1.03
CA SER A 28 15.49 -12.99 -1.62
C SER A 28 15.59 -12.65 -3.11
N LEU A 29 16.81 -12.53 -3.65
CA LEU A 29 17.03 -12.25 -5.06
C LEU A 29 16.88 -13.50 -5.96
N ALA A 30 16.77 -14.71 -5.41
CA ALA A 30 16.77 -15.94 -6.22
C ALA A 30 15.59 -15.99 -7.21
N ILE A 31 14.40 -15.56 -6.77
CA ILE A 31 13.21 -15.48 -7.63
C ILE A 31 13.41 -14.45 -8.74
N LEU A 32 13.88 -13.26 -8.40
CA LEU A 32 14.10 -12.18 -9.37
C LEU A 32 15.21 -12.52 -10.37
N LEU A 33 16.29 -13.16 -9.90
CA LEU A 33 17.37 -13.67 -10.74
C LEU A 33 16.87 -14.79 -11.67
N PHE A 34 16.01 -15.68 -11.17
CA PHE A 34 15.38 -16.71 -11.97
C PHE A 34 14.50 -16.09 -13.06
N LEU A 35 13.59 -15.18 -12.72
CA LEU A 35 12.72 -14.50 -13.69
C LEU A 35 13.54 -13.74 -14.73
N ARG A 36 14.57 -13.00 -14.32
CA ARG A 36 15.47 -12.28 -15.23
C ARG A 36 16.24 -13.21 -16.17
N SER A 37 16.61 -14.41 -15.70
CA SER A 37 17.31 -15.40 -16.53
C SER A 37 16.43 -15.97 -17.66
N LYS A 38 15.09 -15.81 -17.58
CA LYS A 38 14.13 -16.26 -18.58
C LYS A 38 13.95 -15.24 -19.71
N GLN A 39 15.05 -14.74 -20.30
CA GLN A 39 14.97 -13.78 -21.41
C GLN A 39 14.17 -14.29 -22.63
N HIS A 40 14.08 -15.61 -22.83
CA HIS A 40 13.23 -16.20 -23.89
C HIS A 40 11.72 -16.06 -23.63
N MET A 41 11.33 -15.70 -22.41
CA MET A 41 9.95 -15.41 -22.01
C MET A 41 9.70 -13.89 -21.94
N SER A 42 10.54 -13.08 -22.60
CA SER A 42 10.46 -11.62 -22.48
C SER A 42 9.14 -11.09 -23.02
N ARG A 43 8.43 -10.30 -22.22
CA ARG A 43 7.15 -9.68 -22.58
C ARG A 43 7.34 -8.21 -22.90
N ARG A 44 6.39 -7.64 -23.64
CA ARG A 44 6.28 -6.18 -23.75
C ARG A 44 5.55 -5.65 -22.51
N CYS A 45 6.07 -4.56 -21.95
CA CYS A 45 5.47 -3.88 -20.81
C CYS A 45 4.71 -2.65 -21.29
N VAL A 46 3.42 -2.58 -20.99
CA VAL A 46 2.58 -1.41 -21.27
C VAL A 46 2.33 -0.68 -19.97
N ILE A 47 2.66 0.61 -19.90
CA ILE A 47 2.50 1.43 -18.71
C ILE A 47 1.55 2.57 -19.04
N PHE A 48 0.38 2.59 -18.40
CA PHE A 48 -0.57 3.69 -18.45
C PHE A 48 -0.25 4.69 -17.34
N GLY A 49 0.06 5.93 -17.71
CA GLY A 49 0.54 6.98 -16.80
C GLY A 49 2.03 6.82 -16.46
N PHE A 50 2.81 7.90 -16.62
CA PHE A 50 4.25 7.89 -16.31
C PHE A 50 4.64 8.88 -15.20
N GLY A 51 3.81 8.97 -14.15
CA GLY A 51 4.06 9.76 -12.95
C GLY A 51 5.10 9.15 -11.99
N ALA A 52 5.14 9.64 -10.75
CA ALA A 52 6.19 9.29 -9.77
C ALA A 52 6.25 7.78 -9.42
N VAL A 53 5.10 7.14 -9.23
CA VAL A 53 5.01 5.69 -8.97
C VAL A 53 5.49 4.90 -10.19
N ALA A 54 5.04 5.26 -11.38
CA ALA A 54 5.40 4.59 -12.62
C ALA A 54 6.90 4.69 -12.91
N GLN A 55 7.51 5.86 -12.68
CA GLN A 55 8.95 6.08 -12.85
C GLN A 55 9.79 5.20 -11.91
N THR A 56 9.38 5.09 -10.65
CA THR A 56 10.04 4.22 -9.66
C THR A 56 9.85 2.75 -10.01
N THR A 57 8.63 2.35 -10.35
CA THR A 57 8.29 0.99 -10.75
C THR A 57 9.05 0.58 -12.02
N PHE A 58 9.15 1.46 -13.01
CA PHE A 58 9.90 1.23 -14.25
C PHE A 58 11.35 0.79 -13.96
N LYS A 59 12.04 1.48 -13.03
CA LYS A 59 13.41 1.12 -12.66
C LYS A 59 13.51 -0.27 -12.04
N LEU A 60 12.56 -0.63 -11.19
CA LEU A 60 12.52 -1.94 -10.53
C LEU A 60 12.20 -3.05 -11.54
N ILE A 61 11.17 -2.90 -12.36
CA ILE A 61 10.81 -3.91 -13.37
C ILE A 61 11.90 -4.07 -14.43
N ALA A 62 12.54 -2.99 -14.85
CA ALA A 62 13.67 -3.05 -15.80
C ALA A 62 14.90 -3.76 -15.23
N LYS A 63 15.08 -3.70 -13.90
CA LYS A 63 16.17 -4.37 -13.20
C LYS A 63 15.93 -5.88 -13.04
N HIS A 64 14.67 -6.32 -12.94
CA HIS A 64 14.33 -7.67 -12.45
C HIS A 64 13.43 -8.51 -13.35
N LEU A 65 12.53 -7.91 -14.11
CA LEU A 65 11.57 -8.63 -14.92
C LEU A 65 12.09 -8.81 -16.36
N PRO A 66 11.73 -9.92 -17.04
CA PRO A 66 12.14 -10.16 -18.40
C PRO A 66 11.29 -9.31 -19.37
N ILE A 67 11.70 -8.06 -19.61
CA ILE A 67 11.00 -7.15 -20.52
C ILE A 67 11.80 -6.94 -21.81
N SER A 68 11.14 -7.06 -22.96
CA SER A 68 11.75 -6.84 -24.28
C SER A 68 11.66 -5.39 -24.75
N GLU A 69 10.54 -4.75 -24.47
CA GLU A 69 10.26 -3.36 -24.81
C GLU A 69 9.16 -2.76 -23.94
N TYR A 70 9.11 -1.43 -23.90
CA TYR A 70 8.14 -0.66 -23.14
C TYR A 70 7.28 0.20 -24.05
N LEU A 71 5.99 0.26 -23.74
CA LEU A 71 5.05 1.22 -24.29
C LEU A 71 4.55 2.10 -23.14
N LEU A 72 4.90 3.39 -23.16
CA LEU A 72 4.42 4.37 -22.19
C LEU A 72 3.26 5.15 -22.80
N ILE A 73 2.13 5.18 -22.12
CA ILE A 73 0.91 5.86 -22.56
C ILE A 73 0.60 6.95 -21.55
N ASP A 74 0.55 8.20 -21.97
CA ASP A 74 0.27 9.32 -21.08
C ASP A 74 -0.64 10.36 -21.75
N GLY A 75 -1.45 11.07 -20.97
CA GLY A 75 -2.30 12.15 -21.47
C GLY A 75 -1.52 13.39 -21.90
N ARG A 76 -0.25 13.50 -21.48
CA ARG A 76 0.65 14.60 -21.85
C ARG A 76 1.93 14.09 -22.49
N GLN A 77 2.66 15.02 -23.12
CA GLN A 77 4.04 14.77 -23.50
C GLN A 77 4.91 14.58 -22.24
N LEU A 78 5.73 13.54 -22.25
CA LEU A 78 6.73 13.31 -21.22
C LEU A 78 7.87 14.32 -21.39
N SER A 79 8.35 14.87 -20.28
CA SER A 79 9.48 15.79 -20.28
C SER A 79 10.79 15.06 -20.60
N GLU A 80 11.82 15.80 -21.04
CA GLU A 80 13.16 15.23 -21.27
C GLU A 80 13.67 14.49 -20.05
N LYS A 81 13.49 15.06 -18.85
CA LYS A 81 13.91 14.45 -17.58
C LYS A 81 13.22 13.12 -17.30
N GLU A 82 11.96 12.96 -17.68
CA GLU A 82 11.25 11.70 -17.54
C GLU A 82 11.75 10.67 -18.55
N LEU A 83 12.04 11.10 -19.78
CA LEU A 83 12.61 10.23 -20.80
C LEU A 83 14.03 9.75 -20.45
N GLU A 84 14.83 10.57 -19.76
CA GLU A 84 16.15 10.18 -19.23
C GLU A 84 16.10 8.89 -18.39
N ILE A 85 15.03 8.67 -17.64
CA ILE A 85 14.83 7.48 -16.78
C ILE A 85 14.84 6.19 -17.60
N THR A 86 14.41 6.31 -18.86
CA THR A 86 14.23 5.19 -19.79
C THR A 86 15.40 4.98 -20.75
N LYS A 87 16.46 5.79 -20.65
CA LYS A 87 17.65 5.64 -21.47
C LYS A 87 18.25 4.23 -21.32
N GLY A 88 18.61 3.64 -22.48
CA GLY A 88 19.15 2.29 -22.56
C GLY A 88 18.09 1.20 -22.76
N TYR A 89 16.80 1.54 -22.76
CA TYR A 89 15.71 0.60 -23.01
C TYR A 89 14.99 0.90 -24.33
N LYS A 90 14.39 -0.12 -24.95
CA LYS A 90 13.53 0.05 -26.12
C LYS A 90 12.16 0.56 -25.66
N VAL A 91 11.93 1.86 -25.80
CA VAL A 91 10.72 2.54 -25.31
C VAL A 91 10.00 3.25 -26.46
N THR A 92 8.69 3.05 -26.53
CA THR A 92 7.77 3.83 -27.37
C THR A 92 6.87 4.65 -26.46
N THR A 93 6.67 5.93 -26.78
CA THR A 93 5.73 6.81 -26.07
C THR A 93 4.52 7.09 -26.94
N VAL A 94 3.34 7.08 -26.32
CA VAL A 94 2.06 7.45 -26.95
C VAL A 94 1.41 8.51 -26.09
N VAL A 95 1.14 9.67 -26.69
CA VAL A 95 0.34 10.71 -26.05
C VAL A 95 -1.11 10.53 -26.45
N ARG A 96 -1.94 10.13 -25.50
CA ARG A 96 -3.37 9.89 -25.70
C ARG A 96 -4.14 10.22 -24.44
N THR A 97 -5.10 11.12 -24.57
CA THR A 97 -6.11 11.39 -23.54
C THR A 97 -7.28 10.44 -23.77
N PHE A 98 -7.83 9.91 -22.68
CA PHE A 98 -9.03 9.10 -22.68
C PHE A 98 -10.12 9.79 -21.88
N ASN A 99 -11.35 9.36 -22.11
CA ASN A 99 -12.50 9.68 -21.28
C ASN A 99 -13.29 8.39 -21.00
N ASN A 100 -14.38 8.50 -20.24
CA ASN A 100 -15.20 7.36 -19.86
C ASN A 100 -15.73 6.53 -21.04
N ASP A 101 -15.91 7.13 -22.22
CA ASP A 101 -16.46 6.44 -23.40
C ASP A 101 -15.37 5.82 -24.31
N THR A 102 -14.11 6.22 -24.13
CA THR A 102 -13.02 5.88 -25.08
C THR A 102 -11.90 5.05 -24.48
N LEU A 103 -11.83 4.94 -23.15
CA LEU A 103 -10.72 4.28 -22.47
C LEU A 103 -10.66 2.78 -22.78
N GLU A 104 -11.78 2.04 -22.67
CA GLU A 104 -11.78 0.60 -22.92
C GLU A 104 -11.28 0.25 -24.33
N GLU A 105 -11.91 0.80 -25.38
CA GLU A 105 -11.50 0.50 -26.76
C GLU A 105 -10.10 1.03 -27.07
N GLY A 106 -9.76 2.22 -26.55
CA GLY A 106 -8.43 2.79 -26.75
C GLY A 106 -7.31 2.00 -26.07
N ALA A 107 -7.56 1.44 -24.89
CA ALA A 107 -6.65 0.51 -24.23
C ALA A 107 -6.55 -0.80 -25.01
N PHE A 108 -7.68 -1.33 -25.50
CA PHE A 108 -7.71 -2.55 -26.32
C PHE A 108 -6.84 -2.44 -27.58
N GLU A 109 -6.85 -1.30 -28.25
CA GLU A 109 -6.02 -1.04 -29.44
C GLU A 109 -4.50 -1.02 -29.15
N LEU A 110 -4.11 -0.60 -27.95
CA LEU A 110 -2.71 -0.41 -27.56
C LEU A 110 -2.09 -1.70 -26.98
N ILE A 111 -2.90 -2.48 -26.27
CA ILE A 111 -2.54 -3.76 -25.68
C ILE A 111 -2.53 -4.86 -26.74
N LYS A 112 -1.66 -5.85 -26.56
CA LYS A 112 -1.53 -7.05 -27.40
C LYS A 112 -1.48 -8.30 -26.52
N ASP A 113 -1.70 -9.46 -27.13
CA ASP A 113 -1.44 -10.76 -26.52
C ASP A 113 -0.05 -10.80 -25.84
N ASP A 114 0.01 -11.49 -24.70
CA ASP A 114 1.20 -11.70 -23.86
C ASP A 114 1.80 -10.45 -23.19
N ASP A 115 1.18 -9.26 -23.34
CA ASP A 115 1.63 -8.04 -22.65
C ASP A 115 1.59 -8.18 -21.12
N MET A 116 2.41 -7.35 -20.46
CA MET A 116 2.29 -7.02 -19.04
C MET A 116 1.83 -5.57 -18.92
N VAL A 117 0.66 -5.35 -18.36
CA VAL A 117 0.05 -4.03 -18.22
C VAL A 117 0.21 -3.54 -16.78
N PHE A 118 0.80 -2.36 -16.64
CA PHE A 118 0.84 -1.60 -15.40
C PHE A 118 -0.02 -0.36 -15.56
N ASP A 119 -1.07 -0.27 -14.74
CA ASP A 119 -2.02 0.81 -14.73
C ASP A 119 -1.73 1.76 -13.56
N PHE A 120 -1.22 2.93 -13.91
CA PHE A 120 -0.93 4.04 -13.02
C PHE A 120 -1.61 5.34 -13.49
N PHE A 121 -2.69 5.23 -14.28
CA PHE A 121 -3.56 6.38 -14.54
C PHE A 121 -4.43 6.65 -13.31
N GLY A 122 -4.05 7.66 -12.53
CA GLY A 122 -4.95 8.21 -11.51
C GLY A 122 -6.19 8.82 -12.15
N CYS A 123 -7.34 8.67 -11.50
CA CYS A 123 -8.63 9.26 -11.90
C CYS A 123 -9.20 8.73 -13.23
N ALA A 124 -8.89 7.48 -13.61
CA ALA A 124 -9.46 6.78 -14.76
C ALA A 124 -10.06 5.44 -14.30
N ASP A 125 -11.20 5.02 -14.87
CA ASP A 125 -11.84 3.77 -14.44
C ASP A 125 -11.01 2.53 -14.80
N SER A 126 -10.36 1.95 -13.79
CA SER A 126 -9.50 0.76 -13.93
C SER A 126 -10.26 -0.44 -14.54
N LEU A 127 -11.57 -0.58 -14.30
CA LEU A 127 -12.35 -1.69 -14.85
C LEU A 127 -12.36 -1.69 -16.39
N GLN A 128 -12.30 -0.51 -17.02
CA GLN A 128 -12.25 -0.41 -18.47
C GLN A 128 -10.94 -0.96 -19.03
N ILE A 129 -9.81 -0.68 -18.36
CA ILE A 129 -8.50 -1.20 -18.77
C ILE A 129 -8.44 -2.71 -18.51
N ILE A 130 -8.97 -3.19 -17.38
CA ILE A 130 -9.07 -4.63 -17.10
C ILE A 130 -9.91 -5.32 -18.17
N ARG A 131 -11.08 -4.78 -18.55
CA ARG A 131 -11.92 -5.32 -19.64
C ARG A 131 -11.16 -5.40 -20.95
N ALA A 132 -10.43 -4.35 -21.31
CA ALA A 132 -9.56 -4.35 -22.48
C ALA A 132 -8.51 -5.47 -22.43
N CYS A 133 -7.85 -5.67 -21.28
CA CYS A 133 -6.90 -6.77 -21.08
C CYS A 133 -7.57 -8.14 -21.27
N THR A 134 -8.79 -8.33 -20.77
CA THR A 134 -9.50 -9.63 -20.85
C THR A 134 -9.86 -10.06 -22.27
N ARG A 135 -9.83 -9.13 -23.23
CA ARG A 135 -10.07 -9.39 -24.66
C ARG A 135 -8.83 -9.91 -25.40
N HIS A 136 -7.67 -9.88 -24.76
CA HIS A 136 -6.40 -10.40 -25.28
C HIS A 136 -5.99 -11.67 -24.53
N LYS A 137 -5.11 -12.46 -25.15
CA LYS A 137 -4.60 -13.71 -24.56
C LYS A 137 -3.41 -13.43 -23.66
N ASN A 138 -3.37 -14.10 -22.50
CA ASN A 138 -2.22 -14.11 -21.58
C ASN A 138 -1.75 -12.73 -21.11
N VAL A 139 -2.59 -11.69 -21.18
CA VAL A 139 -2.22 -10.35 -20.69
C VAL A 139 -2.30 -10.34 -19.17
N LEU A 140 -1.17 -10.05 -18.53
CA LEU A 140 -1.13 -9.81 -17.10
C LEU A 140 -1.42 -8.34 -16.84
N TYR A 141 -2.20 -8.05 -15.81
CA TYR A 141 -2.56 -6.69 -15.43
C TYR A 141 -2.19 -6.42 -13.98
N LEU A 142 -1.85 -5.17 -13.68
CA LEU A 142 -1.67 -4.68 -12.33
C LEU A 142 -2.06 -3.20 -12.24
N ASN A 143 -2.75 -2.79 -11.19
CA ASN A 143 -2.83 -1.38 -10.77
C ASN A 143 -2.30 -1.20 -9.34
N ALA A 144 -1.99 0.05 -8.96
CA ALA A 144 -1.64 0.38 -7.57
C ALA A 144 -2.88 0.62 -6.70
N CYS A 145 -3.96 1.10 -7.31
CA CYS A 145 -5.25 1.37 -6.69
C CYS A 145 -6.35 1.20 -7.72
N LEU A 146 -7.51 0.69 -7.28
CA LEU A 146 -8.73 0.70 -8.08
C LEU A 146 -9.27 2.13 -8.16
N GLU A 147 -9.34 2.66 -9.38
CA GLU A 147 -9.73 4.04 -9.67
C GLU A 147 -11.07 4.09 -10.41
N GLU A 148 -11.71 5.26 -10.34
CA GLU A 148 -12.91 5.59 -11.10
C GLU A 148 -12.82 7.00 -11.68
N TRP A 149 -13.67 7.28 -12.66
CA TRP A 149 -13.77 8.62 -13.22
C TRP A 149 -14.29 9.61 -12.18
N GLU A 150 -13.70 10.81 -12.17
CA GLU A 150 -14.11 11.90 -11.27
C GLU A 150 -15.62 12.18 -11.38
N GLU A 151 -16.23 12.06 -12.56
CA GLU A 151 -17.67 12.31 -12.75
C GLU A 151 -18.59 11.29 -12.06
N LEU A 152 -18.07 10.13 -11.62
CA LEU A 152 -18.87 9.11 -10.92
C LEU A 152 -18.99 9.39 -9.41
N GLU A 153 -18.03 10.10 -8.81
CA GLU A 153 -17.83 10.32 -7.35
C GLU A 153 -18.64 9.35 -6.46
N LEU A 154 -18.24 8.08 -6.35
CA LEU A 154 -19.04 7.13 -5.57
C LEU A 154 -19.04 7.50 -4.08
N PRO A 155 -20.22 7.47 -3.43
CA PRO A 155 -20.37 7.76 -2.01
C PRO A 155 -19.43 6.99 -1.07
N SER A 156 -19.06 5.76 -1.43
CA SER A 156 -18.17 4.89 -0.62
C SER A 156 -17.27 4.03 -1.49
N GLY A 157 -16.08 3.68 -0.97
CA GLY A 157 -15.17 2.74 -1.62
C GLY A 157 -15.80 1.36 -1.83
N TYR A 158 -16.77 0.98 -0.99
CA TYR A 158 -17.47 -0.31 -1.11
C TYR A 158 -18.15 -0.49 -2.48
N GLN A 159 -18.80 0.55 -3.00
CA GLN A 159 -19.52 0.47 -4.27
C GLN A 159 -18.57 0.25 -5.45
N LEU A 160 -17.38 0.86 -5.40
CA LEU A 160 -16.34 0.64 -6.40
C LEU A 160 -15.86 -0.82 -6.40
N TYR A 161 -15.66 -1.39 -5.21
CA TYR A 161 -15.25 -2.79 -5.07
C TYR A 161 -16.35 -3.76 -5.46
N GLU A 162 -17.60 -3.48 -5.14
CA GLU A 162 -18.73 -4.30 -5.59
C GLU A 162 -18.81 -4.38 -7.11
N ARG A 163 -18.55 -3.28 -7.83
CA ARG A 163 -18.44 -3.29 -9.30
C ARG A 163 -17.33 -4.24 -9.76
N MET A 164 -16.16 -4.18 -9.13
CA MET A 164 -15.04 -5.09 -9.39
C MET A 164 -15.37 -6.55 -9.07
N TYR A 165 -15.95 -6.85 -7.91
CA TYR A 165 -16.31 -8.20 -7.52
C TYR A 165 -17.39 -8.81 -8.42
N ASN A 166 -18.37 -8.02 -8.85
CA ASN A 166 -19.37 -8.47 -9.82
C ASN A 166 -18.77 -8.74 -11.20
N PHE A 167 -17.78 -7.95 -11.61
CA PHE A 167 -17.01 -8.24 -12.80
C PHE A 167 -16.17 -9.52 -12.64
N ARG A 168 -15.44 -9.69 -11.51
CA ARG A 168 -14.66 -10.91 -11.18
C ARG A 168 -15.50 -12.19 -11.30
N LYS A 169 -16.75 -12.18 -10.83
CA LYS A 169 -17.66 -13.36 -10.92
C LYS A 169 -18.02 -13.76 -12.34
N THR A 170 -18.04 -12.80 -13.27
CA THR A 170 -18.52 -12.99 -14.65
C THR A 170 -17.40 -13.00 -15.68
N CYS A 171 -16.17 -12.66 -15.29
CA CYS A 171 -15.01 -12.63 -16.15
C CYS A 171 -14.57 -14.05 -16.57
N PRO A 172 -14.67 -14.43 -17.86
CA PRO A 172 -14.25 -15.75 -18.32
C PRO A 172 -12.73 -15.87 -18.48
N ASN A 173 -12.02 -14.75 -18.61
CA ASN A 173 -10.58 -14.72 -18.75
C ASN A 173 -9.92 -15.03 -17.39
N LYS A 174 -8.96 -15.95 -17.40
CA LYS A 174 -8.22 -16.38 -16.21
C LYS A 174 -6.86 -15.72 -16.08
N ALA A 175 -6.43 -14.91 -17.04
CA ALA A 175 -5.15 -14.21 -16.94
C ALA A 175 -5.11 -13.38 -15.65
N THR A 176 -3.99 -13.47 -14.93
CA THR A 176 -3.89 -12.85 -13.60
C THR A 176 -3.90 -11.33 -13.70
N ALA A 177 -4.84 -10.71 -13.01
CA ALA A 177 -4.95 -9.27 -12.83
C ALA A 177 -4.79 -8.97 -11.33
N CYS A 178 -3.70 -8.29 -10.96
CA CYS A 178 -3.38 -7.92 -9.58
C CYS A 178 -4.02 -6.57 -9.28
N ILE A 179 -5.10 -6.58 -8.51
CA ILE A 179 -5.79 -5.36 -8.10
C ILE A 179 -5.15 -4.84 -6.82
N ASP A 180 -5.01 -3.52 -6.70
CA ASP A 180 -4.51 -2.84 -5.51
C ASP A 180 -3.11 -3.28 -5.10
N ALA A 181 -2.19 -3.44 -6.05
CA ALA A 181 -0.83 -3.88 -5.77
C ALA A 181 0.11 -2.70 -5.45
N GLY A 182 -0.38 -1.72 -4.69
CA GLY A 182 0.38 -0.57 -4.20
C GLY A 182 0.93 -0.77 -2.78
N ALA A 183 1.18 0.33 -2.06
CA ALA A 183 1.56 0.26 -0.65
C ALA A 183 0.33 0.00 0.23
N ASN A 184 -0.59 0.96 0.23
CA ASN A 184 -1.90 0.97 0.86
C ASN A 184 -2.84 1.67 -0.12
N PRO A 185 -3.52 0.90 -0.99
CA PRO A 185 -3.86 -0.51 -0.82
C PRO A 185 -2.73 -1.41 -1.36
N GLY A 186 -2.63 -2.65 -0.88
CA GLY A 186 -1.60 -3.61 -1.35
C GLY A 186 -0.77 -4.23 -0.25
N ILE A 187 0.50 -3.86 -0.13
CA ILE A 187 1.44 -4.52 0.79
C ILE A 187 1.03 -4.44 2.26
N ILE A 188 0.26 -3.40 2.63
CA ILE A 188 -0.35 -3.29 3.95
C ILE A 188 -1.25 -4.49 4.31
N THR A 189 -1.89 -5.13 3.33
CA THR A 189 -2.69 -6.34 3.54
C THR A 189 -1.80 -7.49 4.01
N HIS A 190 -0.63 -7.64 3.39
CA HIS A 190 0.35 -8.64 3.80
C HIS A 190 0.95 -8.33 5.17
N PHE A 191 1.20 -7.05 5.47
CA PHE A 191 1.62 -6.63 6.81
C PHE A 191 0.59 -6.99 7.87
N ALA A 192 -0.71 -6.76 7.61
CA ALA A 192 -1.79 -7.12 8.52
C ALA A 192 -1.86 -8.63 8.77
N ILE A 193 -1.79 -9.45 7.71
CA ILE A 193 -1.81 -10.92 7.82
C ILE A 193 -0.61 -11.42 8.63
N LEU A 194 0.60 -10.94 8.30
CA LEU A 194 1.83 -11.36 8.99
C LEU A 194 1.89 -10.85 10.43
N ALA A 195 1.39 -9.64 10.70
CA ALA A 195 1.23 -9.14 12.06
C ALA A 195 0.37 -10.10 12.91
N THR A 196 -0.72 -10.64 12.35
CA THR A 196 -1.59 -11.59 13.05
C THR A 196 -0.86 -12.88 13.36
N PHE A 197 -0.14 -13.44 12.38
CA PHE A 197 0.65 -14.67 12.59
C PHE A 197 1.73 -14.48 13.64
N HIS A 198 2.39 -13.34 13.64
CA HIS A 198 3.47 -13.06 14.57
C HIS A 198 2.95 -12.68 15.97
N MET A 199 1.78 -12.04 16.06
CA MET A 199 1.07 -11.84 17.33
C MET A 199 0.66 -13.19 17.93
N ALA A 200 0.15 -14.11 17.11
CA ALA A 200 -0.16 -15.48 17.52
C ALA A 200 1.08 -16.20 18.06
N GLN A 201 2.21 -16.11 17.35
CA GLN A 201 3.47 -16.69 17.80
C GLN A 201 3.95 -16.09 19.14
N SER A 202 3.88 -14.76 19.31
CA SER A 202 4.21 -14.09 20.58
C SER A 202 3.33 -14.60 21.73
N ALA A 203 2.03 -14.77 21.50
CA ALA A 203 1.11 -15.32 22.50
C ALA A 203 1.46 -16.77 22.90
N ILE A 204 1.83 -17.61 21.91
CA ILE A 204 2.29 -19.00 22.15
C ILE A 204 3.58 -19.01 22.99
N ASP A 205 4.55 -18.17 22.63
CA ASP A 205 5.84 -18.08 23.33
C ASP A 205 5.67 -17.60 24.78
N ARG A 206 4.70 -16.71 25.01
CA ARG A 206 4.26 -16.25 26.34
C ARG A 206 3.47 -17.29 27.13
N LYS A 207 3.06 -18.39 26.49
CA LYS A 207 2.26 -19.48 27.09
C LYS A 207 0.95 -18.96 27.69
N VAL A 208 0.22 -18.14 26.93
CA VAL A 208 -1.15 -17.76 27.29
C VAL A 208 -2.01 -19.02 27.47
N HIS A 209 -3.09 -18.91 28.26
CA HIS A 209 -3.86 -20.06 28.74
C HIS A 209 -4.43 -20.97 27.62
N ASP A 210 -4.62 -20.41 26.43
CA ASP A 210 -5.20 -21.01 25.22
C ASP A 210 -4.19 -21.16 24.07
N ALA A 211 -2.88 -21.17 24.37
CA ALA A 211 -1.80 -21.25 23.37
C ALA A 211 -1.93 -22.42 22.39
N ASP A 212 -2.43 -23.58 22.84
CA ASP A 212 -2.64 -24.75 21.96
C ASP A 212 -3.66 -24.46 20.85
N LYS A 213 -4.72 -23.70 21.17
CA LYS A 213 -5.74 -23.32 20.21
C LYS A 213 -5.21 -22.28 19.22
N ILE A 214 -4.45 -21.31 19.71
CA ILE A 214 -3.77 -20.30 18.89
C ILE A 214 -2.82 -20.99 17.91
N LYS A 215 -2.05 -21.97 18.37
CA LYS A 215 -1.15 -22.76 17.53
C LYS A 215 -1.88 -23.52 16.43
N GLU A 216 -3.00 -24.17 16.75
CA GLU A 216 -3.83 -24.87 15.77
C GLU A 216 -4.29 -23.95 14.63
N LEU A 217 -4.71 -22.72 14.97
CA LEU A 217 -5.15 -21.70 14.00
C LEU A 217 -3.98 -21.14 13.19
N LEU A 218 -2.83 -20.92 13.82
CA LEU A 218 -1.59 -20.48 13.18
C LEU A 218 -1.08 -21.49 12.15
N ASP A 219 -1.06 -22.78 12.52
CA ASP A 219 -0.65 -23.87 11.61
C ASP A 219 -1.58 -23.96 10.38
N LYS A 220 -2.84 -23.54 10.51
CA LYS A 220 -3.83 -23.46 9.43
C LYS A 220 -3.78 -22.15 8.63
N LYS A 221 -2.94 -21.18 9.05
CA LYS A 221 -2.93 -19.81 8.53
C LYS A 221 -4.34 -19.15 8.56
N ASP A 222 -5.16 -19.47 9.57
CA ASP A 222 -6.54 -18.98 9.72
C ASP A 222 -6.56 -17.57 10.34
N VAL A 223 -6.43 -16.53 9.51
CA VAL A 223 -6.32 -15.12 9.95
C VAL A 223 -7.54 -14.68 10.76
N ALA A 224 -8.76 -14.95 10.27
CA ALA A 224 -10.00 -14.55 10.93
C ALA A 224 -10.19 -15.28 12.28
N GLY A 225 -9.92 -16.59 12.31
CA GLY A 225 -9.95 -17.37 13.55
C GLY A 225 -8.90 -16.92 14.56
N LEU A 226 -7.69 -16.58 14.10
CA LEU A 226 -6.65 -15.99 14.95
C LEU A 226 -7.07 -14.64 15.51
N ALA A 227 -7.60 -13.74 14.68
CA ALA A 227 -8.06 -12.43 15.13
C ALA A 227 -9.09 -12.55 16.26
N THR A 228 -10.02 -13.51 16.12
CA THR A 228 -11.02 -13.82 17.15
C THR A 228 -10.39 -14.37 18.42
N GLN A 229 -9.50 -15.36 18.31
CA GLN A 229 -8.85 -16.00 19.46
C GLN A 229 -7.95 -15.03 20.24
N LEU A 230 -7.25 -14.16 19.50
CA LEU A 230 -6.40 -13.11 20.04
C LEU A 230 -7.21 -11.88 20.47
N GLN A 231 -8.52 -11.84 20.20
CA GLN A 231 -9.42 -10.69 20.43
C GLN A 231 -8.84 -9.39 19.88
N VAL A 232 -8.44 -9.40 18.61
CA VAL A 232 -8.02 -8.19 17.89
C VAL A 232 -9.27 -7.34 17.66
N ASP A 233 -9.46 -6.29 18.46
CA ASP A 233 -10.64 -5.42 18.37
C ASP A 233 -10.41 -4.23 17.44
N ALA A 234 -9.16 -3.82 17.24
CA ALA A 234 -8.81 -2.73 16.33
C ALA A 234 -7.55 -3.06 15.51
N LEU A 235 -7.57 -2.62 14.25
CA LEU A 235 -6.46 -2.66 13.31
C LEU A 235 -6.30 -1.27 12.69
N HIS A 236 -5.17 -0.63 12.94
CA HIS A 236 -4.83 0.60 12.24
C HIS A 236 -3.82 0.32 11.14
N ILE A 237 -4.12 0.82 9.94
CA ILE A 237 -3.08 1.12 8.96
C ILE A 237 -2.43 2.40 9.48
N SER A 238 -1.31 2.28 10.15
CA SER A 238 -0.60 3.41 10.74
C SER A 238 0.46 3.88 9.77
N GLU A 239 0.33 5.11 9.29
CA GLU A 239 1.29 5.72 8.36
C GLU A 239 1.71 7.11 8.85
N ILE A 240 3.01 7.32 8.90
CA ILE A 240 3.61 8.62 9.18
C ILE A 240 4.77 8.87 8.24
N GLU A 241 4.66 9.97 7.51
CA GLU A 241 5.75 10.48 6.70
C GLU A 241 6.49 11.60 7.41
N THR A 242 7.81 11.64 7.22
CA THR A 242 8.69 12.70 7.72
C THR A 242 9.62 13.23 6.63
N ILE A 243 9.21 13.05 5.37
CA ILE A 243 10.04 13.34 4.19
C ILE A 243 10.15 14.86 4.02
N GLU A 244 11.37 15.35 3.99
CA GLU A 244 11.68 16.77 3.84
C GLU A 244 12.77 16.98 2.77
N PRO A 245 12.64 17.97 1.88
CA PRO A 245 13.67 18.32 0.93
C PRO A 245 14.81 19.11 1.59
N ALA A 246 16.03 18.96 1.07
CA ALA A 246 17.16 19.75 1.54
C ALA A 246 17.02 21.27 1.29
N ASP A 247 16.35 21.65 0.20
CA ASP A 247 16.04 23.06 -0.12
C ASP A 247 14.53 23.27 -0.30
N GLU A 248 13.85 23.64 0.79
CA GLU A 248 12.42 23.94 0.81
C GLU A 248 12.02 25.07 -0.13
N LYS A 249 12.94 26.00 -0.46
CA LYS A 249 12.63 27.17 -1.31
C LYS A 249 12.24 26.77 -2.73
N LEU A 250 12.68 25.59 -3.18
CA LEU A 250 12.31 25.05 -4.49
C LEU A 250 10.82 24.70 -4.59
N PHE A 251 10.13 24.58 -3.44
CA PHE A 251 8.71 24.26 -3.36
C PHE A 251 7.84 25.48 -3.01
N GLU A 252 8.44 26.66 -2.83
CA GLU A 252 7.69 27.91 -2.64
C GLU A 252 6.82 28.23 -3.86
N GLY A 253 5.56 28.59 -3.60
CA GLY A 253 4.60 28.90 -4.67
C GLY A 253 4.06 27.70 -5.43
N ALA A 254 4.29 26.48 -4.95
CA ALA A 254 3.74 25.24 -5.49
C ALA A 254 2.92 24.49 -4.43
N THR A 255 2.04 23.61 -4.92
CA THR A 255 1.44 22.55 -4.11
C THR A 255 2.35 21.33 -4.20
N CYS A 256 2.89 20.86 -3.08
CA CYS A 256 3.83 19.75 -3.09
C CYS A 256 3.35 18.57 -2.25
N ASN A 257 3.82 17.38 -2.61
CA ASN A 257 3.59 16.15 -1.85
C ASN A 257 4.71 15.12 -2.16
N SER A 258 4.81 14.04 -1.38
CA SER A 258 5.66 12.87 -1.65
C SER A 258 5.09 12.02 -2.80
N TRP A 259 3.79 12.07 -3.04
CA TRP A 259 3.08 11.34 -4.11
C TRP A 259 1.99 12.22 -4.76
N CYS A 260 1.12 11.63 -5.59
CA CYS A 260 0.17 12.34 -6.45
C CYS A 260 -0.60 13.46 -5.69
N VAL A 261 -0.35 14.73 -6.05
CA VAL A 261 -0.96 15.89 -5.39
C VAL A 261 -2.50 15.92 -5.53
N PRO A 262 -3.10 15.74 -6.73
CA PRO A 262 -4.55 15.68 -6.87
C PRO A 262 -5.21 14.56 -6.05
N SER A 263 -4.69 13.33 -6.13
CA SER A 263 -5.23 12.18 -5.39
C SER A 263 -5.14 12.39 -3.88
N PHE A 264 -4.00 12.86 -3.37
CA PHE A 264 -3.86 13.20 -1.96
C PHE A 264 -4.88 14.25 -1.52
N HIS A 265 -5.11 15.29 -2.34
CA HIS A 265 -6.11 16.30 -2.00
C HIS A 265 -7.53 15.72 -1.97
N ASP A 266 -7.89 14.89 -2.94
CA ASP A 266 -9.19 14.23 -2.99
C ASP A 266 -9.45 13.35 -1.76
N GLU A 267 -8.50 12.46 -1.44
CA GLU A 267 -8.56 11.62 -0.24
C GLU A 267 -8.59 12.43 1.06
N TRP A 268 -7.76 13.46 1.15
CA TRP A 268 -7.68 14.31 2.34
C TRP A 268 -8.93 15.18 2.54
N MET A 269 -9.66 15.53 1.50
CA MET A 269 -10.87 16.35 1.65
C MET A 269 -12.14 15.53 1.82
N LYS A 270 -12.11 14.25 1.43
CA LYS A 270 -13.22 13.33 1.65
C LYS A 270 -13.51 13.09 3.14
N ALA A 271 -14.78 12.76 3.40
CA ALA A 271 -15.24 12.26 4.68
C ALA A 271 -14.45 11.00 5.07
N SER A 272 -14.17 10.84 6.37
CA SER A 272 -13.51 9.63 6.86
C SER A 272 -14.45 8.43 6.65
N GLU A 273 -13.89 7.30 6.24
CA GLU A 273 -14.60 6.03 6.12
C GLU A 273 -13.86 4.97 6.95
N VAL A 274 -14.58 4.26 7.81
CA VAL A 274 -14.03 3.27 8.75
C VAL A 274 -14.83 1.98 8.66
N SER A 275 -14.15 0.83 8.62
CA SER A 275 -14.81 -0.47 8.78
C SER A 275 -15.00 -0.73 10.26
N ILE A 276 -16.24 -0.83 10.73
CA ILE A 276 -16.53 -0.87 12.17
C ILE A 276 -16.63 -2.31 12.66
N GLY A 277 -15.84 -2.59 13.69
CA GLY A 277 -15.72 -3.89 14.32
C GLY A 277 -16.93 -4.28 15.15
N THR A 278 -17.04 -5.56 15.49
CA THR A 278 -18.12 -6.09 16.33
C THR A 278 -18.22 -5.43 17.69
N SER A 279 -17.08 -5.12 18.30
CA SER A 279 -16.98 -4.46 19.61
C SER A 279 -17.61 -3.06 19.56
N ASP A 280 -17.47 -2.35 18.45
CA ASP A 280 -17.74 -0.91 18.33
C ASP A 280 -19.09 -0.58 17.65
N ARG A 281 -19.92 -1.57 17.31
CA ARG A 281 -21.18 -1.33 16.56
C ARG A 281 -22.18 -0.41 17.28
N GLU A 282 -22.30 -0.54 18.60
CA GLU A 282 -23.21 0.29 19.40
C GLU A 282 -22.78 1.76 19.39
N ASP A 283 -21.50 2.00 19.10
CA ASP A 283 -20.89 3.32 19.08
C ASP A 283 -21.31 4.16 17.86
N LEU A 284 -21.98 3.55 16.88
CA LEU A 284 -22.38 4.19 15.64
C LEU A 284 -23.71 4.97 15.70
N THR A 285 -24.48 4.80 16.77
CA THR A 285 -25.89 5.22 16.79
C THR A 285 -26.13 6.68 17.20
N LYS A 286 -25.09 7.42 17.63
CA LYS A 286 -25.28 8.67 18.40
C LYS A 286 -24.78 9.96 17.74
N GLU A 287 -23.99 9.91 16.68
CA GLU A 287 -23.18 11.08 16.26
C GLU A 287 -23.21 11.39 14.75
N GLY A 288 -24.28 11.03 14.04
CA GLY A 288 -24.41 11.33 12.60
C GLY A 288 -23.55 10.46 11.69
N TYR A 289 -22.98 9.38 12.24
CA TYR A 289 -22.33 8.32 11.49
C TYR A 289 -23.34 7.63 10.57
N SER A 290 -22.95 7.44 9.31
CA SER A 290 -23.81 6.87 8.27
C SER A 290 -23.27 5.52 7.84
N PRO A 291 -23.91 4.41 8.24
CA PRO A 291 -23.55 3.08 7.76
C PRO A 291 -23.66 3.02 6.24
N VAL A 292 -22.64 2.48 5.57
CA VAL A 292 -22.67 2.23 4.12
C VAL A 292 -23.64 1.07 3.85
N PRO A 293 -24.70 1.27 3.05
CA PRO A 293 -25.67 0.23 2.75
C PRO A 293 -25.00 -1.01 2.14
N GLU A 294 -25.49 -2.20 2.52
CA GLU A 294 -25.09 -3.51 1.98
C GLU A 294 -23.63 -3.92 2.22
N SER A 295 -22.81 -3.07 2.84
CA SER A 295 -21.41 -3.40 3.14
C SER A 295 -21.27 -4.53 4.17
N VAL A 296 -20.43 -5.51 3.84
CA VAL A 296 -20.10 -6.64 4.73
C VAL A 296 -18.59 -6.91 4.68
N PRO A 297 -17.85 -6.74 5.80
CA PRO A 297 -18.27 -6.13 7.07
C PRO A 297 -18.75 -4.67 6.95
N GLN A 298 -19.45 -4.17 7.97
CA GLN A 298 -20.09 -2.85 7.93
C GLN A 298 -19.05 -1.72 7.86
N SER A 299 -19.09 -0.93 6.79
CA SER A 299 -18.38 0.35 6.67
C SER A 299 -19.24 1.51 7.15
N THR A 300 -18.62 2.57 7.65
CA THR A 300 -19.30 3.75 8.15
C THR A 300 -18.63 5.02 7.65
N LEU A 301 -19.43 5.91 7.07
CA LEU A 301 -19.03 7.27 6.71
C LEU A 301 -19.19 8.22 7.90
N ILE A 302 -18.15 9.02 8.12
CA ILE A 302 -18.06 9.99 9.21
C ILE A 302 -17.99 11.39 8.59
N PRO A 303 -19.00 12.26 8.82
CA PRO A 303 -19.16 13.50 8.05
C PRO A 303 -18.18 14.63 8.43
N PHE A 304 -17.21 14.35 9.31
CA PHE A 304 -16.21 15.29 9.78
C PHE A 304 -14.80 14.67 9.77
N PRO A 305 -13.73 15.48 9.72
CA PRO A 305 -12.36 14.99 9.85
C PRO A 305 -12.16 14.29 11.20
N LEU A 306 -12.12 12.97 11.19
CA LEU A 306 -11.83 12.16 12.36
C LEU A 306 -10.31 12.04 12.54
N HIS A 307 -9.83 12.13 13.77
CA HIS A 307 -8.42 11.88 14.10
C HIS A 307 -8.32 10.79 15.15
N LEU A 308 -7.37 9.89 14.95
CA LEU A 308 -7.13 8.74 15.81
C LEU A 308 -5.69 8.75 16.32
N LYS A 309 -5.53 8.41 17.60
CA LYS A 309 -4.25 8.08 18.19
C LYS A 309 -3.87 6.66 17.78
N THR A 310 -2.64 6.50 17.31
CA THR A 310 -2.07 5.19 16.96
C THR A 310 -0.61 5.10 17.39
N ALA A 311 0.05 4.00 17.05
CA ALA A 311 1.44 3.74 17.39
C ALA A 311 2.20 3.16 16.20
N CYS A 312 3.48 3.52 16.12
CA CYS A 312 4.50 2.85 15.34
C CYS A 312 5.59 2.36 16.30
N PRO A 313 6.60 1.61 15.82
CA PRO A 313 7.68 1.17 16.69
C PRO A 313 8.35 2.36 17.39
N ASN A 314 8.39 2.30 18.73
CA ASN A 314 9.01 3.27 19.64
C ASN A 314 8.29 4.62 19.85
N PHE A 315 7.14 4.90 19.22
CA PHE A 315 6.40 6.14 19.46
C PHE A 315 4.91 6.07 19.11
N THR A 316 4.12 6.96 19.70
CA THR A 316 2.71 7.18 19.33
C THR A 316 2.55 8.48 18.57
N PHE A 317 1.56 8.55 17.69
CA PHE A 317 1.19 9.77 16.99
C PHE A 317 -0.32 9.84 16.79
N THR A 318 -0.79 11.03 16.43
CA THR A 318 -2.17 11.26 15.99
C THR A 318 -2.16 11.48 14.48
N GLY A 319 -2.96 10.71 13.77
CA GLY A 319 -3.16 10.85 12.33
C GLY A 319 -4.63 11.14 12.02
N ARG A 320 -4.88 11.64 10.81
CA ARG A 320 -6.23 11.75 10.29
C ARG A 320 -6.71 10.38 9.84
N CYS A 321 -7.98 10.07 10.12
CA CYS A 321 -8.64 8.93 9.53
C CYS A 321 -8.98 9.25 8.07
N VAL A 322 -8.26 8.66 7.12
CA VAL A 322 -8.46 8.92 5.69
C VAL A 322 -9.30 7.78 5.10
N ARG A 323 -10.25 8.12 4.22
CA ARG A 323 -11.02 7.11 3.48
C ARG A 323 -10.06 6.38 2.55
N HIS A 324 -9.90 5.08 2.75
CA HIS A 324 -9.09 4.27 1.87
C HIS A 324 -9.69 2.86 1.72
N PRO A 325 -9.82 2.29 0.50
CA PRO A 325 -10.69 1.15 0.28
C PRO A 325 -10.19 -0.21 0.79
N GLU A 326 -8.88 -0.39 0.98
CA GLU A 326 -8.29 -1.56 1.63
C GLU A 326 -8.72 -1.74 3.09
N THR A 327 -9.21 -0.69 3.76
CA THR A 327 -9.81 -0.85 5.09
C THR A 327 -10.96 -1.87 5.05
N LEU A 328 -11.76 -1.85 3.98
CA LEU A 328 -12.85 -2.80 3.72
C LEU A 328 -12.31 -4.20 3.42
N GLU A 329 -11.29 -4.28 2.57
CA GLU A 329 -10.71 -5.56 2.13
C GLU A 329 -9.98 -6.28 3.26
N ILE A 330 -9.22 -5.55 4.06
CA ILE A 330 -8.61 -6.09 5.28
C ILE A 330 -9.71 -6.53 6.26
N SER A 331 -10.77 -5.73 6.43
CA SER A 331 -11.89 -6.12 7.29
C SER A 331 -12.52 -7.44 6.84
N LYS A 332 -12.68 -7.70 5.53
CA LYS A 332 -13.16 -8.98 4.99
C LYS A 332 -12.23 -10.15 5.33
N VAL A 333 -10.91 -9.97 5.26
CA VAL A 333 -9.91 -11.00 5.61
C VAL A 333 -10.00 -11.40 7.10
N PHE A 334 -10.32 -10.43 7.96
CA PHE A 334 -10.41 -10.63 9.41
C PHE A 334 -11.81 -11.03 9.90
N HIS A 335 -12.80 -11.11 9.00
CA HIS A 335 -14.17 -11.43 9.37
C HIS A 335 -14.36 -12.94 9.58
N ASP A 336 -14.47 -13.35 10.85
CA ASP A 336 -14.83 -14.72 11.20
C ASP A 336 -16.34 -14.92 11.10
N THR A 337 -16.79 -15.49 9.99
CA THR A 337 -18.21 -15.78 9.73
C THR A 337 -18.86 -16.73 10.75
N LYS A 338 -18.09 -17.50 11.53
CA LYS A 338 -18.63 -18.42 12.54
C LYS A 338 -19.03 -17.70 13.83
N THR A 339 -18.22 -16.74 14.25
CA THR A 339 -18.44 -15.97 15.48
C THR A 339 -19.03 -14.58 15.23
N GLY A 340 -18.94 -14.11 13.99
CA GLY A 340 -19.26 -12.75 13.56
C GLY A 340 -18.18 -11.73 13.90
N HIS A 341 -17.09 -12.12 14.57
CA HIS A 341 -16.03 -11.20 15.00
C HIS A 341 -15.32 -10.57 13.79
N VAL A 342 -15.07 -9.28 13.91
CA VAL A 342 -14.26 -8.49 12.98
C VAL A 342 -13.73 -7.25 13.72
N PRO A 343 -12.46 -6.86 13.55
CA PRO A 343 -11.91 -5.66 14.15
C PRO A 343 -12.44 -4.39 13.50
N THR A 344 -12.38 -3.27 14.22
CA THR A 344 -12.45 -1.94 13.62
C THR A 344 -11.18 -1.69 12.81
N VAL A 345 -11.31 -1.41 11.51
CA VAL A 345 -10.19 -1.15 10.60
C VAL A 345 -10.22 0.31 10.14
N ALA A 346 -9.14 1.04 10.41
CA ALA A 346 -9.01 2.45 10.05
C ALA A 346 -7.63 2.76 9.46
N PHE A 347 -7.59 3.66 8.47
CA PHE A 347 -6.35 4.23 7.98
C PHE A 347 -6.03 5.53 8.71
N VAL A 348 -4.96 5.52 9.51
CA VAL A 348 -4.52 6.62 10.37
C VAL A 348 -3.25 7.23 9.80
N TYR A 349 -3.42 8.32 9.05
CA TYR A 349 -2.37 8.92 8.24
C TYR A 349 -1.87 10.26 8.80
N HIS A 350 -0.56 10.40 8.93
CA HIS A 350 0.12 11.64 9.25
C HIS A 350 1.10 12.00 8.11
N PRO A 351 0.69 12.87 7.16
CA PRO A 351 1.54 13.23 6.03
C PRO A 351 2.72 14.11 6.48
N SER A 352 3.73 14.24 5.62
CA SER A 352 4.85 15.14 5.88
C SER A 352 4.35 16.59 6.02
N ARG A 353 5.13 17.43 6.71
CA ARG A 353 4.75 18.82 7.02
C ARG A 353 4.46 19.65 5.76
N LEU A 354 5.30 19.58 4.73
CA LEU A 354 5.13 20.37 3.51
C LEU A 354 3.84 20.00 2.73
N PRO A 355 3.50 18.72 2.51
CA PRO A 355 2.18 18.36 1.99
C PRO A 355 1.03 18.90 2.84
N LEU A 356 1.12 18.79 4.17
CA LEU A 356 0.08 19.31 5.05
C LEU A 356 -0.10 20.84 4.92
N GLN A 357 1.00 21.58 4.76
CA GLN A 357 0.96 23.02 4.48
C GLN A 357 0.37 23.32 3.10
N SER A 358 0.74 22.52 2.09
CA SER A 358 0.24 22.65 0.71
C SER A 358 -1.28 22.48 0.64
N MET A 359 -1.84 21.57 1.44
CA MET A 359 -3.27 21.30 1.52
C MET A 359 -4.10 22.45 2.10
N ARG A 360 -3.48 23.36 2.87
CA ARG A 360 -4.15 24.55 3.42
C ARG A 360 -4.26 25.70 2.42
N GLN A 361 -3.69 25.56 1.22
CA GLN A 361 -3.69 26.61 0.21
C GLN A 361 -5.02 26.61 -0.57
N PRO A 362 -5.81 27.70 -0.52
CA PRO A 362 -7.14 27.73 -1.17
C PRO A 362 -7.07 27.68 -2.70
N ASN A 363 -5.94 28.06 -3.29
CA ASN A 363 -5.70 28.08 -4.73
C ASN A 363 -4.84 26.91 -5.24
N TRP A 364 -4.70 25.82 -4.47
CA TRP A 364 -3.82 24.69 -4.81
C TRP A 364 -4.05 24.14 -6.24
N LYS A 365 -5.29 24.17 -6.76
CA LYS A 365 -5.65 23.68 -8.09
C LYS A 365 -4.90 24.40 -9.21
N THR A 366 -4.66 25.70 -9.06
CA THR A 366 -4.01 26.55 -10.08
C THR A 366 -2.50 26.64 -9.92
N LEU A 367 -1.97 26.20 -8.77
CA LEU A 367 -0.54 26.19 -8.52
C LEU A 367 0.16 25.04 -9.25
N PRO A 368 1.46 25.20 -9.56
CA PRO A 368 2.31 24.09 -9.98
C PRO A 368 2.24 22.95 -8.96
N LYS A 369 2.21 21.72 -9.45
CA LYS A 369 2.13 20.51 -8.63
C LYS A 369 3.51 19.87 -8.66
N LEU A 370 4.16 19.74 -7.51
CA LEU A 370 5.52 19.23 -7.40
C LEU A 370 5.56 17.98 -6.52
N ILE A 371 6.29 16.98 -6.99
CA ILE A 371 6.55 15.76 -6.22
C ILE A 371 7.95 15.86 -5.63
N MET A 372 8.06 15.71 -4.31
CA MET A 372 9.35 15.65 -3.63
C MET A 372 10.12 14.43 -4.15
N SER A 373 11.31 14.63 -4.71
CA SER A 373 12.10 13.52 -5.26
C SER A 373 13.59 13.75 -5.10
N GLU A 374 14.38 12.68 -5.04
CA GLU A 374 15.85 12.73 -5.05
C GLU A 374 16.39 13.49 -6.28
N ASN A 375 15.64 13.45 -7.38
CA ASN A 375 15.98 14.17 -8.60
C ASN A 375 15.53 15.65 -8.62
N TYR A 376 14.71 16.11 -7.68
CA TYR A 376 14.17 17.47 -7.63
C TYR A 376 14.04 17.95 -6.18
N GLY A 377 14.91 18.87 -5.76
CA GLY A 377 14.94 19.36 -4.37
C GLY A 377 16.26 19.13 -3.64
N GLY A 378 17.19 18.39 -4.24
CA GLY A 378 18.38 17.87 -3.56
C GLY A 378 18.07 16.57 -2.80
N PRO A 379 19.03 16.03 -2.03
CA PRO A 379 18.80 14.81 -1.27
C PRO A 379 17.65 15.02 -0.27
N LEU A 380 16.71 14.09 -0.25
CA LEU A 380 15.64 14.11 0.74
C LEU A 380 16.15 13.60 2.09
N ASP A 381 15.54 14.03 3.19
CA ASP A 381 15.75 13.47 4.52
C ASP A 381 14.43 12.96 5.12
N GLY A 382 14.52 12.18 6.20
CA GLY A 382 13.37 11.56 6.85
C GLY A 382 13.04 10.17 6.32
N ALA A 383 11.80 9.75 6.53
CA ALA A 383 11.34 8.39 6.22
C ALA A 383 9.84 8.33 5.89
N GLU A 384 9.50 7.27 5.15
CA GLU A 384 8.15 6.71 5.04
C GLU A 384 8.01 5.57 6.04
N THR A 385 7.06 5.67 6.98
CA THR A 385 6.78 4.63 7.97
C THR A 385 5.34 4.19 7.89
N MET A 386 5.11 3.00 7.34
CA MET A 386 3.79 2.42 7.12
C MET A 386 3.73 0.98 7.62
N GLY A 387 2.69 0.64 8.38
CA GLY A 387 2.48 -0.72 8.89
C GLY A 387 1.10 -0.98 9.45
N ALA A 388 0.85 -2.24 9.80
CA ALA A 388 -0.37 -2.68 10.46
C ALA A 388 -0.15 -2.72 11.97
N THR A 389 -0.94 -1.93 12.71
CA THR A 389 -1.02 -1.95 14.18
C THR A 389 -2.21 -2.78 14.61
N LEU A 390 -1.96 -3.93 15.24
CA LEU A 390 -3.01 -4.79 15.81
C LEU A 390 -3.16 -4.51 17.30
N ILE A 391 -4.39 -4.26 17.75
CA ILE A 391 -4.71 -3.95 19.14
C ILE A 391 -5.65 -5.02 19.66
N SER A 392 -5.15 -5.80 20.63
CA SER A 392 -5.93 -6.83 21.32
C SER A 392 -6.66 -6.26 22.53
N ALA A 393 -7.89 -6.71 22.77
CA ALA A 393 -8.62 -6.46 24.01
C ALA A 393 -8.06 -7.23 25.21
N ARG A 394 -7.21 -8.24 24.98
CA ARG A 394 -6.65 -9.07 26.04
C ARG A 394 -5.48 -8.37 26.74
N GLU A 395 -5.50 -8.38 28.06
CA GLU A 395 -4.40 -7.84 28.87
C GLU A 395 -3.11 -8.69 28.80
N ASP A 396 -3.21 -9.98 28.48
CA ASP A 396 -2.06 -10.88 28.34
C ASP A 396 -1.42 -10.82 26.94
N ILE A 397 -2.02 -10.09 26.00
CA ILE A 397 -1.51 -9.88 24.64
C ILE A 397 -1.17 -8.40 24.45
N PRO A 398 0.10 -8.04 24.19
CA PRO A 398 0.45 -6.67 23.85
C PRO A 398 0.01 -6.32 22.42
N PRO A 399 -0.25 -5.03 22.11
CA PRO A 399 -0.42 -4.61 20.72
C PRO A 399 0.83 -4.97 19.90
N ARG A 400 0.65 -5.20 18.60
CA ARG A 400 1.76 -5.55 17.69
C ARG A 400 1.78 -4.62 16.50
N TRP A 401 2.97 -4.32 16.00
CA TRP A 401 3.15 -3.64 14.72
C TRP A 401 3.97 -4.49 13.76
N TYR A 402 3.58 -4.53 12.50
CA TYR A 402 4.37 -5.10 11.41
C TYR A 402 4.35 -4.14 10.23
N GLY A 403 5.51 -3.83 9.65
CA GLY A 403 5.55 -2.93 8.50
C GLY A 403 6.94 -2.45 8.14
N SER A 404 6.97 -1.39 7.34
CA SER A 404 8.15 -0.82 6.71
C SER A 404 8.49 0.54 7.31
N ILE A 405 9.74 0.69 7.74
CA ILE A 405 10.38 1.98 8.07
C ILE A 405 11.47 2.21 7.02
N LEU A 406 11.13 2.98 5.99
CA LEU A 406 12.01 3.24 4.86
C LEU A 406 12.49 4.69 4.88
N SER A 407 13.75 4.88 5.27
CA SER A 407 14.39 6.20 5.21
C SER A 407 14.75 6.61 3.78
N CYS A 408 14.84 7.91 3.53
CA CYS A 408 15.38 8.46 2.28
C CYS A 408 16.79 7.92 2.00
N GLN A 409 17.61 7.73 3.04
CA GLN A 409 18.94 7.13 2.88
C GLN A 409 18.86 5.68 2.39
N GLN A 410 18.01 4.84 2.97
CA GLN A 410 17.83 3.45 2.53
C GLN A 410 17.24 3.37 1.11
N ALA A 411 16.34 4.29 0.75
CA ALA A 411 15.83 4.40 -0.60
C ALA A 411 16.94 4.73 -1.60
N ARG A 412 17.86 5.66 -1.25
CA ARG A 412 19.05 5.95 -2.06
C ARG A 412 20.00 4.77 -2.19
N ASP A 413 20.19 4.00 -1.12
CA ASP A 413 21.08 2.82 -1.12
C ASP A 413 20.64 1.75 -2.15
N VAL A 414 19.35 1.73 -2.50
CA VAL A 414 18.80 0.86 -3.56
C VAL A 414 18.51 1.60 -4.88
N GLU A 415 19.12 2.78 -5.05
CA GLU A 415 19.07 3.60 -6.27
C GLU A 415 17.65 4.10 -6.60
N CYS A 416 16.81 4.36 -5.59
CA CYS A 416 15.53 5.01 -5.80
C CYS A 416 15.72 6.43 -6.34
N ILE A 417 14.98 6.75 -7.41
CA ILE A 417 15.08 8.04 -8.10
C ILE A 417 14.03 9.06 -7.65
N MET A 418 12.99 8.59 -6.94
CA MET A 418 11.89 9.40 -6.44
C MET A 418 12.04 9.57 -4.93
N ASN A 419 11.37 8.77 -4.12
CA ASN A 419 11.38 8.90 -2.66
C ASN A 419 10.97 7.57 -2.00
N PRO A 420 11.04 7.45 -0.67
CA PRO A 420 10.55 6.28 0.06
C PRO A 420 9.11 5.87 -0.24
N THR A 421 8.16 6.81 -0.27
CA THR A 421 6.73 6.54 -0.50
C THR A 421 6.49 5.78 -1.81
N THR A 422 7.00 6.34 -2.91
CA THR A 422 6.91 5.71 -4.24
C THR A 422 7.67 4.39 -4.35
N LEU A 423 8.74 4.19 -3.55
CA LEU A 423 9.48 2.94 -3.53
C LEU A 423 8.70 1.82 -2.85
N GLN A 424 7.96 2.09 -1.78
CA GLN A 424 7.09 1.09 -1.14
C GLN A 424 6.00 0.61 -2.11
N VAL A 425 5.38 1.53 -2.85
CA VAL A 425 4.40 1.21 -3.90
C VAL A 425 5.06 0.36 -5.00
N ALA A 426 6.22 0.78 -5.51
CA ALA A 426 6.94 0.06 -6.56
C ALA A 426 7.43 -1.32 -6.12
N ALA A 427 7.81 -1.49 -4.85
CA ALA A 427 8.22 -2.76 -4.27
C ALA A 427 7.05 -3.77 -4.27
N SER A 428 5.88 -3.31 -3.87
CA SER A 428 4.65 -4.10 -3.92
C SER A 428 4.26 -4.47 -5.34
N ALA A 429 4.27 -3.50 -6.27
CA ALA A 429 3.92 -3.74 -7.66
C ALA A 429 4.87 -4.75 -8.33
N LEU A 430 6.18 -4.66 -8.04
CA LEU A 430 7.17 -5.64 -8.49
C LEU A 430 6.86 -7.03 -7.95
N ALA A 431 6.56 -7.15 -6.64
CA ALA A 431 6.31 -8.45 -6.01
C ALA A 431 5.06 -9.13 -6.56
N HIS A 432 3.93 -8.41 -6.63
CA HIS A 432 2.69 -8.95 -7.18
C HIS A 432 2.84 -9.38 -8.63
N MET A 433 3.46 -8.55 -9.48
CA MET A 433 3.68 -8.92 -10.88
C MET A 433 4.65 -10.10 -11.02
N ALA A 434 5.68 -10.19 -10.18
CA ALA A 434 6.59 -11.32 -10.18
C ALA A 434 5.89 -12.64 -9.79
N VAL A 435 4.97 -12.59 -8.82
CA VAL A 435 4.13 -13.75 -8.46
C VAL A 435 3.11 -14.07 -9.55
N ALA A 436 2.48 -13.07 -10.16
CA ALA A 436 1.57 -13.25 -11.29
C ALA A 436 2.26 -13.91 -12.50
N LEU A 437 3.56 -13.65 -12.74
CA LEU A 437 4.33 -14.35 -13.76
C LEU A 437 4.53 -15.84 -13.46
N LYS A 438 4.58 -16.24 -12.19
CA LYS A 438 4.62 -17.66 -11.78
C LYS A 438 3.24 -18.31 -11.85
N HIS A 439 2.20 -17.52 -11.58
CA HIS A 439 0.81 -17.96 -11.54
C HIS A 439 -0.03 -17.12 -12.50
N PRO A 440 0.13 -17.29 -13.83
CA PRO A 440 -0.47 -16.39 -14.81
C PRO A 440 -1.97 -16.61 -15.05
N GLU A 441 -2.57 -17.65 -14.45
CA GLU A 441 -3.96 -18.06 -14.69
C GLU A 441 -4.84 -18.07 -13.41
N GLN A 442 -4.75 -17.03 -12.57
CA GLN A 442 -5.51 -16.91 -11.30
C GLN A 442 -6.77 -16.03 -11.41
N GLY A 443 -6.98 -15.36 -12.54
CA GLY A 443 -8.05 -14.38 -12.75
C GLY A 443 -7.79 -13.07 -12.02
N ILE A 444 -8.86 -12.38 -11.63
CA ILE A 444 -8.76 -11.13 -10.88
C ILE A 444 -8.45 -11.45 -9.42
N CYS A 445 -7.33 -10.96 -8.92
CA CYS A 445 -6.80 -11.23 -7.59
C CYS A 445 -6.66 -9.95 -6.78
N MET A 446 -7.14 -9.98 -5.55
CA MET A 446 -6.88 -8.96 -4.53
C MET A 446 -5.56 -9.27 -3.81
N PRO A 447 -4.98 -8.34 -3.04
CA PRO A 447 -3.73 -8.60 -2.32
C PRO A 447 -3.81 -9.85 -1.42
N HIS A 448 -4.93 -10.07 -0.73
CA HIS A 448 -5.13 -11.24 0.14
C HIS A 448 -5.29 -12.58 -0.60
N ASP A 449 -5.42 -12.59 -1.93
CA ASP A 449 -5.43 -13.82 -2.73
C ASP A 449 -3.99 -14.37 -2.94
N PHE A 450 -2.95 -13.57 -2.65
CA PHE A 450 -1.54 -13.97 -2.78
C PHE A 450 -0.95 -14.43 -1.43
N ASP A 451 0.03 -15.34 -1.47
CA ASP A 451 0.75 -15.73 -0.27
C ASP A 451 1.64 -14.58 0.23
N SER A 452 1.36 -14.12 1.46
CA SER A 452 2.04 -12.97 2.06
C SER A 452 3.54 -13.18 2.26
N GLU A 453 4.01 -14.41 2.50
CA GLU A 453 5.43 -14.68 2.70
C GLU A 453 6.17 -14.58 1.35
N GLU A 454 5.58 -15.10 0.27
CA GLU A 454 6.13 -14.98 -1.08
C GLU A 454 6.20 -13.52 -1.56
N ILE A 455 5.13 -12.74 -1.37
CA ILE A 455 5.11 -11.31 -1.70
C ILE A 455 6.20 -10.57 -0.91
N MET A 456 6.30 -10.83 0.39
CA MET A 456 7.30 -10.21 1.25
C MET A 456 8.73 -10.62 0.90
N GLU A 457 8.96 -11.87 0.49
CA GLU A 457 10.30 -12.31 0.04
C GLU A 457 10.82 -11.42 -1.09
N ILE A 458 9.96 -11.04 -2.03
CA ILE A 458 10.31 -10.23 -3.20
C ILE A 458 10.36 -8.73 -2.87
N ALA A 459 9.41 -8.22 -2.08
CA ALA A 459 9.29 -6.80 -1.80
C ALA A 459 10.33 -6.32 -0.76
N LYS A 460 10.65 -7.13 0.26
CA LYS A 460 11.48 -6.77 1.42
C LYS A 460 12.81 -6.07 1.09
N PRO A 461 13.57 -6.43 0.04
CA PRO A 461 14.78 -5.70 -0.35
C PRO A 461 14.58 -4.20 -0.64
N TYR A 462 13.35 -3.75 -0.91
CA TYR A 462 13.01 -2.37 -1.25
C TYR A 462 12.18 -1.65 -0.16
N LEU A 463 11.91 -2.32 0.97
CA LEU A 463 11.10 -1.79 2.07
C LEU A 463 11.95 -1.24 3.23
N GLY A 464 13.27 -1.08 3.04
CA GLY A 464 14.15 -0.57 4.08
C GLY A 464 14.14 -1.46 5.33
N THR A 465 13.87 -0.88 6.49
CA THR A 465 13.77 -1.64 7.75
C THR A 465 12.37 -2.18 7.91
N VAL A 466 12.17 -3.47 7.63
CA VAL A 466 10.92 -4.15 8.01
C VAL A 466 10.98 -4.47 9.51
N TRP A 467 10.12 -3.84 10.30
CA TRP A 467 10.01 -4.08 11.73
C TRP A 467 8.82 -4.98 12.03
N ASP A 468 9.01 -5.85 13.02
CA ASP A 468 8.02 -6.79 13.50
C ASP A 468 8.23 -7.00 15.01
N GLY A 469 7.22 -6.69 15.81
CA GLY A 469 7.36 -6.81 17.26
C GLY A 469 6.16 -6.32 18.05
N ASP A 470 6.17 -6.66 19.33
CA ASP A 470 5.20 -6.14 20.29
C ASP A 470 5.52 -4.67 20.58
N LEU A 471 4.48 -3.84 20.65
CA LEU A 471 4.60 -2.45 21.03
C LEU A 471 4.70 -2.32 22.55
N GLU A 472 5.62 -1.47 23.02
CA GLU A 472 5.74 -1.16 24.45
C GLU A 472 4.57 -0.31 24.96
N VAL A 473 3.93 0.45 24.08
CA VAL A 473 2.77 1.27 24.40
C VAL A 473 1.50 0.46 24.22
N ARG A 474 0.68 0.40 25.27
CA ARG A 474 -0.70 -0.09 25.16
C ARG A 474 -1.61 1.01 24.65
N LEU A 475 -2.22 0.76 23.50
CA LEU A 475 -3.35 1.52 22.99
C LEU A 475 -4.65 0.91 23.56
N PRO A 476 -5.69 1.71 23.85
CA PRO A 476 -6.99 1.17 24.18
C PRO A 476 -7.55 0.37 23.00
N SER A 477 -8.22 -0.74 23.27
CA SER A 477 -8.79 -1.61 22.24
C SER A 477 -10.12 -1.11 21.69
N ARG A 478 -10.83 -0.27 22.47
CA ARG A 478 -12.07 0.39 22.04
C ARG A 478 -11.74 1.54 21.12
N TRP A 479 -12.37 1.57 19.94
CA TRP A 479 -12.04 2.58 18.93
C TRP A 479 -12.30 4.01 19.42
N ARG A 480 -13.36 4.21 20.21
CA ARG A 480 -13.73 5.54 20.74
C ARG A 480 -12.64 6.15 21.62
N ASP A 481 -11.95 5.32 22.39
CA ASP A 481 -10.87 5.77 23.27
C ASP A 481 -9.60 6.14 22.49
N LEU A 482 -9.58 5.87 21.19
CA LEU A 482 -8.52 6.30 20.26
C LEU A 482 -8.86 7.64 19.58
N ILE A 483 -10.10 8.13 19.67
CA ILE A 483 -10.52 9.39 19.07
C ILE A 483 -9.84 10.56 19.78
N VAL A 484 -9.38 11.53 18.98
CA VAL A 484 -8.79 12.77 19.47
C VAL A 484 -9.66 13.93 18.99
N ASP A 485 -10.47 14.48 19.90
CA ASP A 485 -11.46 15.54 19.61
C ASP A 485 -10.81 16.90 19.28
N GLU A 486 -9.62 17.16 19.82
CA GLU A 486 -8.85 18.39 19.57
C GLU A 486 -7.56 18.07 18.83
N VAL A 487 -7.52 18.37 17.54
CA VAL A 487 -6.27 18.46 16.78
C VAL A 487 -5.94 19.93 16.63
N LEU A 488 -4.98 20.39 17.44
CA LEU A 488 -4.46 21.76 17.47
C LEU A 488 -3.90 22.22 16.11
#